data_AF-A0A975EM00-F1
#
_entry.id   AF-A0A975EM00-F1
#
_cell.length_a   1.000
_cell.length_b   1.000
_cell.length_c   1.000
_cell.angle_alpha   90.00
_cell.angle_beta   90.00
_cell.angle_gamma   90.00
#
_symmetry.space_group_name_H-M   'P 1'
#
loop_
_entity.id
_entity.type
_entity.pdbx_description
1 polymer ?
#
loop_
_entity_poly.entity_id
_entity_poly.type
_entity_poly.pdbx_seq_one_letter_code
_entity_poly.pdbx_strand_id
1 'polypeptide(L)'
;MKRRIFLASGAALALMPASAFALTTGEARVLVDKVVTDINQVIASGKSINGMVRDFEGIFKRHADVAWIAGSALGPDARRMSASQRNQYVSAFTKYISGKYGRRFNEFKGGKIVVQNAKKEKNYFRVETVADLPGQAPFAVDFLVSNRTGKNLFFDLIVEGISLRLSEKSEIGAMLDKRGGDLDALIADLRKFG
;
A
#
# COMPACT_ATOMS: atom_id res chain seq x y z
N MET A 1 -64.27 16.15 -33.69
CA MET A 1 -64.41 15.45 -32.40
C MET A 1 -63.02 15.12 -31.86
N LYS A 2 -62.85 15.26 -30.55
CA LYS A 2 -61.59 15.33 -29.79
C LYS A 2 -60.93 13.94 -29.63
N ARG A 3 -59.59 13.91 -29.46
CA ARG A 3 -58.82 12.99 -28.58
C ARG A 3 -57.33 13.37 -28.66
N ARG A 4 -56.86 14.26 -27.78
CA ARG A 4 -56.34 14.04 -26.40
C ARG A 4 -54.84 13.73 -26.41
N ILE A 5 -54.09 14.81 -26.18
CA ILE A 5 -52.67 14.85 -25.83
C ILE A 5 -52.52 14.22 -24.44
N PHE A 6 -51.65 13.21 -24.31
CA PHE A 6 -51.15 12.75 -23.01
C PHE A 6 -49.71 13.26 -22.86
N LEU A 7 -49.55 14.31 -22.05
CA LEU A 7 -48.27 14.72 -21.49
C LEU A 7 -47.97 13.78 -20.31
N ALA A 8 -47.05 12.84 -20.51
CA ALA A 8 -46.44 12.09 -19.42
C ALA A 8 -45.22 12.88 -18.93
N SER A 9 -45.38 13.62 -17.83
CA SER A 9 -44.28 14.27 -17.11
C SER A 9 -43.43 13.20 -16.43
N GLY A 10 -42.43 12.68 -17.14
CA GLY A 10 -41.38 11.86 -16.55
C GLY A 10 -40.37 12.74 -15.83
N ALA A 11 -40.42 12.77 -14.50
CA ALA A 11 -39.33 13.31 -13.69
C ALA A 11 -38.13 12.35 -13.79
N ALA A 12 -37.26 12.60 -14.78
CA ALA A 12 -35.98 11.92 -14.88
C ALA A 12 -35.08 12.43 -13.74
N LEU A 13 -34.93 11.63 -12.67
CA LEU A 13 -33.83 11.80 -11.71
C LEU A 13 -32.52 11.56 -12.46
N ALA A 14 -31.90 12.65 -12.92
CA ALA A 14 -30.54 12.62 -13.43
C ALA A 14 -29.60 12.25 -12.27
N LEU A 15 -29.25 10.97 -12.17
CA LEU A 15 -28.11 10.51 -11.38
C LEU A 15 -26.86 11.16 -12.00
N MET A 16 -26.48 12.33 -11.50
CA MET A 16 -25.21 12.92 -11.87
C MET A 16 -24.10 11.95 -11.43
N PRO A 17 -23.17 11.58 -12.33
CA PRO A 17 -22.04 10.76 -11.92
C PRO A 17 -21.29 11.50 -10.82
N ALA A 18 -21.17 10.86 -9.65
CA ALA A 18 -20.33 11.36 -8.58
C ALA A 18 -18.93 11.52 -9.16
N SER A 19 -18.52 12.78 -9.38
CA SER A 19 -17.20 13.09 -9.89
C SER A 19 -16.22 12.56 -8.86
N ALA A 20 -15.47 11.52 -9.20
CA ALA A 20 -14.35 11.08 -8.37
C ALA A 20 -13.36 12.24 -8.32
N PHE A 21 -13.34 12.97 -7.21
CA PHE A 21 -12.42 14.09 -7.04
C PHE A 21 -10.98 13.60 -7.20
N ALA A 22 -10.21 14.31 -8.00
CA ALA A 22 -8.79 14.04 -8.14
C ALA A 22 -8.11 14.25 -6.79
N LEU A 23 -7.28 13.28 -6.37
CA LEU A 23 -6.48 13.39 -5.16
C LEU A 23 -5.69 14.71 -5.13
N THR A 24 -5.74 15.39 -4.01
CA THR A 24 -4.98 16.62 -3.76
C THR A 24 -3.70 16.34 -2.96
N THR A 25 -2.76 17.28 -3.00
CA THR A 25 -1.53 17.22 -2.19
C THR A 25 -1.84 17.14 -0.69
N GLY A 26 -2.85 17.90 -0.23
CA GLY A 26 -3.26 17.91 1.18
C GLY A 26 -3.82 16.56 1.62
N GLU A 27 -4.66 15.93 0.81
CA GLU A 27 -5.20 14.60 1.11
C GLU A 27 -4.13 13.51 1.11
N ALA A 28 -3.13 13.60 0.22
CA ALA A 28 -1.98 12.70 0.22
C ALA A 28 -1.17 12.86 1.52
N ARG A 29 -0.92 14.10 1.95
CA ARG A 29 -0.26 14.38 3.24
C ARG A 29 -1.07 13.80 4.40
N VAL A 30 -2.37 14.06 4.45
CA VAL A 30 -3.27 13.56 5.53
C VAL A 30 -3.26 12.03 5.62
N LEU A 31 -3.22 11.32 4.48
CA LEU A 31 -3.06 9.87 4.51
C LEU A 31 -1.76 9.49 5.24
N VAL A 32 -0.64 10.08 4.83
CA VAL A 32 0.68 9.70 5.35
C VAL A 32 0.86 10.17 6.79
N ASP A 33 0.29 11.30 7.22
CA ASP A 33 0.24 11.70 8.63
C ASP A 33 -0.44 10.62 9.49
N LYS A 34 -1.53 10.00 9.00
CA LYS A 34 -2.18 8.87 9.70
C LYS A 34 -1.29 7.63 9.72
N VAL A 35 -0.64 7.30 8.60
CA VAL A 35 0.28 6.14 8.53
C VAL A 35 1.44 6.32 9.50
N VAL A 36 2.08 7.48 9.49
CA VAL A 36 3.20 7.82 10.37
C VAL A 36 2.77 7.82 11.83
N THR A 37 1.56 8.32 12.14
CA THR A 37 0.99 8.25 13.50
C THR A 37 0.84 6.80 13.95
N ASP A 38 0.22 5.94 13.14
CA ASP A 38 0.06 4.53 13.46
C ASP A 38 1.42 3.83 13.64
N ILE A 39 2.40 4.11 12.76
CA ILE A 39 3.76 3.54 12.84
C ILE A 39 4.47 3.98 14.13
N ASN A 40 4.43 5.27 14.45
CA ASN A 40 5.07 5.80 15.66
C ASN A 40 4.43 5.23 16.94
N GLN A 41 3.12 4.95 16.93
CA GLN A 41 2.47 4.23 18.03
C GLN A 41 2.98 2.80 18.18
N VAL A 42 3.23 2.09 17.07
CA VAL A 42 3.83 0.73 17.12
C VAL A 42 5.24 0.79 17.69
N ILE A 43 6.07 1.73 17.23
CA ILE A 43 7.44 1.95 17.74
C ILE A 43 7.42 2.21 19.26
N ALA A 44 6.51 3.06 19.72
CA ALA A 44 6.37 3.43 21.13
C ALA A 44 5.67 2.36 22.00
N SER A 45 5.08 1.32 21.39
CA SER A 45 4.18 0.39 22.08
C SER A 45 4.86 -0.53 23.11
N GLY A 46 6.17 -0.75 23.00
CA GLY A 46 6.90 -1.71 23.83
C GLY A 46 6.45 -3.17 23.67
N LYS A 47 5.61 -3.49 22.67
CA LYS A 47 5.15 -4.85 22.40
C LYS A 47 6.30 -5.78 22.00
N SER A 48 6.06 -7.10 22.10
CA SER A 48 6.97 -8.07 21.50
C SER A 48 7.07 -7.85 19.98
N ILE A 49 8.18 -8.30 19.37
CA ILE A 49 8.38 -8.12 17.93
C ILE A 49 7.24 -8.71 17.09
N ASN A 50 6.71 -9.87 17.49
CA ASN A 50 5.56 -10.50 16.82
C ASN A 50 4.27 -9.68 17.01
N GLY A 51 4.14 -8.96 18.13
CA GLY A 51 3.07 -7.98 18.34
C GLY A 51 3.18 -6.80 17.39
N MET A 52 4.37 -6.22 17.26
CA MET A 52 4.62 -5.11 16.34
C MET A 52 4.43 -5.50 14.87
N VAL A 53 4.87 -6.70 14.47
CA VAL A 53 4.63 -7.25 13.12
C VAL A 53 3.12 -7.34 12.81
N ARG A 54 2.30 -7.81 13.77
CA ARG A 54 0.84 -7.87 13.61
C ARG A 54 0.21 -6.49 13.49
N ASP A 55 0.66 -5.52 14.26
CA ASP A 55 0.16 -4.15 14.15
C ASP A 55 0.54 -3.53 12.80
N PHE A 56 1.79 -3.73 12.36
CA PHE A 56 2.28 -3.27 11.06
C PHE A 56 1.52 -3.92 9.90
N GLU A 57 1.21 -5.21 9.97
CA GLU A 57 0.34 -5.88 9.00
C GLU A 57 -1.03 -5.18 8.90
N GLY A 58 -1.59 -4.76 10.03
CA GLY A 58 -2.83 -3.99 10.08
C GLY A 58 -2.71 -2.61 9.41
N ILE A 59 -1.63 -1.87 9.67
CA ILE A 59 -1.33 -0.57 9.04
C ILE A 59 -1.22 -0.75 7.52
N PHE A 60 -0.43 -1.73 7.08
CA PHE A 60 -0.21 -2.01 5.67
C PHE A 60 -1.52 -2.34 4.95
N LYS A 61 -2.39 -3.17 5.55
CA LYS A 61 -3.72 -3.49 4.99
C LYS A 61 -4.66 -2.30 4.91
N ARG A 62 -4.61 -1.36 5.86
CA ARG A 62 -5.52 -0.20 5.89
C ARG A 62 -5.11 0.89 4.92
N HIS A 63 -3.80 1.11 4.79
CA HIS A 63 -3.29 2.33 4.16
C HIS A 63 -2.52 2.10 2.87
N ALA A 64 -2.17 0.84 2.55
CA ALA A 64 -1.48 0.49 1.31
C ALA A 64 -2.42 -0.14 0.27
N ASP A 65 -2.11 0.07 -1.01
CA ASP A 65 -2.73 -0.65 -2.13
C ASP A 65 -2.06 -2.02 -2.29
N VAL A 66 -2.25 -2.90 -1.30
CA VAL A 66 -1.52 -4.17 -1.19
C VAL A 66 -1.72 -5.07 -2.40
N ALA A 67 -2.94 -5.11 -2.96
CA ALA A 67 -3.23 -5.91 -4.14
C ALA A 67 -2.40 -5.45 -5.35
N TRP A 68 -2.30 -4.13 -5.56
CA TRP A 68 -1.46 -3.61 -6.63
C TRP A 68 0.03 -3.76 -6.35
N ILE A 69 0.49 -3.52 -5.11
CA ILE A 69 1.91 -3.72 -4.74
C ILE A 69 2.33 -5.17 -5.01
N ALA A 70 1.55 -6.14 -4.52
CA ALA A 70 1.81 -7.56 -4.70
C ALA A 70 1.85 -7.93 -6.18
N GLY A 71 0.86 -7.48 -6.97
CA GLY A 71 0.83 -7.72 -8.41
C GLY A 71 2.00 -7.06 -9.15
N SER A 72 2.40 -5.86 -8.74
CA SER A 72 3.57 -5.17 -9.29
C SER A 72 4.88 -5.89 -8.96
N ALA A 73 4.98 -6.50 -7.78
CA ALA A 73 6.15 -7.29 -7.39
C ALA A 73 6.24 -8.60 -8.18
N LEU A 74 5.09 -9.24 -8.49
CA LEU A 74 5.07 -10.44 -9.32
C LEU A 74 5.30 -10.14 -10.81
N GLY A 75 5.04 -8.91 -11.27
CA GLY A 75 5.30 -8.50 -12.65
C GLY A 75 4.33 -9.15 -13.65
N PRO A 76 4.79 -9.49 -14.87
CA PRO A 76 3.94 -10.07 -15.92
C PRO A 76 3.22 -11.36 -15.49
N ASP A 77 3.84 -12.17 -14.63
CA ASP A 77 3.27 -13.41 -14.12
C ASP A 77 1.97 -13.22 -13.33
N ALA A 78 1.71 -12.02 -12.83
CA ALA A 78 0.43 -11.71 -12.17
C ALA A 78 -0.78 -11.90 -13.10
N ARG A 79 -0.58 -11.86 -14.42
CA ARG A 79 -1.62 -12.11 -15.43
C ARG A 79 -1.96 -13.60 -15.57
N ARG A 80 -1.07 -14.50 -15.14
CA ARG A 80 -1.28 -15.96 -15.20
C ARG A 80 -2.08 -16.49 -14.00
N MET A 81 -2.19 -15.72 -12.93
CA MET A 81 -2.92 -16.14 -11.73
C MET A 81 -4.43 -16.20 -11.96
N SER A 82 -5.04 -17.30 -11.53
CA SER A 82 -6.48 -17.36 -11.29
C SER A 82 -6.91 -16.38 -10.17
N ALA A 83 -8.22 -16.12 -10.06
CA ALA A 83 -8.74 -15.27 -8.98
C ALA A 83 -8.42 -15.84 -7.58
N SER A 84 -8.50 -17.17 -7.43
CA SER A 84 -8.15 -17.85 -6.18
C SER A 84 -6.67 -17.68 -5.85
N GLN A 85 -5.78 -17.92 -6.82
CA GLN A 85 -4.33 -17.74 -6.64
C GLN A 85 -3.99 -16.28 -6.31
N ARG A 86 -4.63 -15.31 -6.96
CA ARG A 86 -4.43 -13.89 -6.65
C ARG A 86 -4.76 -13.57 -5.20
N ASN A 87 -5.89 -14.03 -4.69
CA ASN A 87 -6.27 -13.79 -3.29
C ASN A 87 -5.29 -14.45 -2.32
N GLN A 88 -4.89 -15.68 -2.62
CA GLN A 88 -3.93 -16.43 -1.82
C GLN A 88 -2.54 -15.77 -1.82
N TYR A 89 -2.08 -15.31 -2.98
CA TYR A 89 -0.83 -14.61 -3.15
C TYR A 89 -0.81 -13.27 -2.44
N VAL A 90 -1.85 -12.44 -2.61
CA VAL A 90 -1.93 -11.14 -1.90
C VAL A 90 -1.88 -11.35 -0.39
N SER A 91 -2.60 -12.36 0.14
CA SER A 91 -2.55 -12.70 1.56
C SER A 91 -1.15 -13.14 2.01
N ALA A 92 -0.51 -14.03 1.25
CA ALA A 92 0.84 -14.52 1.56
C ALA A 92 1.89 -13.39 1.48
N PHE A 93 1.86 -12.59 0.42
CA PHE A 93 2.71 -11.41 0.22
C PHE A 93 2.55 -10.40 1.37
N THR A 94 1.32 -10.16 1.82
CA THR A 94 1.05 -9.26 2.96
C THR A 94 1.79 -9.70 4.21
N LYS A 95 1.72 -11.00 4.54
CA LYS A 95 2.44 -11.57 5.69
C LYS A 95 3.95 -11.53 5.51
N TYR A 96 4.44 -11.87 4.32
CA TYR A 96 5.85 -11.83 3.98
C TYR A 96 6.44 -10.41 4.15
N ILE A 97 5.82 -9.37 3.58
CA ILE A 97 6.25 -7.98 3.75
C ILE A 97 6.17 -7.54 5.22
N SER A 98 5.09 -7.91 5.90
CA SER A 98 4.90 -7.55 7.31
C SER A 98 5.95 -8.21 8.20
N GLY A 99 6.30 -9.46 7.97
CA GLY A 99 7.37 -10.16 8.67
C GLY A 99 8.75 -9.59 8.36
N LYS A 100 9.06 -9.39 7.07
CA LYS A 100 10.37 -8.88 6.61
C LYS A 100 10.68 -7.50 7.16
N TYR A 101 9.75 -6.56 7.03
CA TYR A 101 9.97 -5.17 7.45
C TYR A 101 9.52 -4.90 8.89
N GLY A 102 8.48 -5.59 9.36
CA GLY A 102 7.99 -5.47 10.73
C GLY A 102 9.02 -5.89 11.79
N ARG A 103 9.89 -6.85 11.46
CA ARG A 103 10.99 -7.26 12.36
C ARG A 103 12.03 -6.16 12.60
N ARG A 104 12.09 -5.14 11.75
CA ARG A 104 13.02 -4.02 11.90
C ARG A 104 12.52 -2.94 12.85
N PHE A 105 11.27 -2.99 13.33
CA PHE A 105 10.74 -1.99 14.27
C PHE A 105 11.57 -1.83 15.54
N ASN A 106 12.26 -2.87 15.99
CA ASN A 106 13.16 -2.77 17.15
C ASN A 106 14.37 -1.85 16.88
N GLU A 107 14.81 -1.71 15.63
CA GLU A 107 15.85 -0.76 15.21
C GLU A 107 15.38 0.69 15.37
N PHE A 108 14.05 0.93 15.39
CA PHE A 108 13.45 2.26 15.46
C PHE A 108 13.12 2.66 16.90
N LYS A 109 13.48 1.85 17.90
CA LYS A 109 13.14 2.10 19.30
C LYS A 109 13.70 3.45 19.77
N GLY A 110 12.81 4.29 20.31
CA GLY A 110 13.14 5.64 20.76
C GLY A 110 13.24 6.67 19.62
N GLY A 111 13.03 6.25 18.37
CA GLY A 111 12.94 7.13 17.22
C GLY A 111 11.51 7.42 16.79
N LYS A 112 11.38 8.19 15.71
CA LYS A 112 10.11 8.59 15.12
C LYS A 112 10.25 8.82 13.62
N ILE A 113 9.14 8.72 12.91
CA ILE A 113 9.02 9.21 11.54
C ILE A 113 8.27 10.54 11.55
N VAL A 114 8.71 11.50 10.74
CA VAL A 114 8.11 12.85 10.66
C VAL A 114 7.84 13.22 9.21
N VAL A 115 6.61 13.66 8.92
CA VAL A 115 6.21 14.13 7.59
C VAL A 115 6.72 15.55 7.35
N GLN A 116 7.54 15.72 6.33
CA GLN A 116 8.14 17.01 5.97
C GLN A 116 7.26 17.74 4.97
N ASN A 117 7.04 17.15 3.80
CA ASN A 117 6.46 17.83 2.65
C ASN A 117 5.61 16.87 1.81
N ALA A 118 4.75 17.41 0.96
CA ALA A 118 4.00 16.63 -0.02
C ALA A 118 4.00 17.37 -1.36
N LYS A 119 4.23 16.65 -2.45
CA LYS A 119 4.25 17.21 -3.80
C LYS A 119 3.61 16.28 -4.81
N LYS A 120 3.00 16.86 -5.83
CA LYS A 120 2.45 16.11 -6.97
C LYS A 120 3.57 15.68 -7.90
N GLU A 121 3.57 14.40 -8.31
CA GLU A 121 4.48 13.83 -9.29
C GLU A 121 3.70 13.08 -10.37
N LYS A 122 3.57 13.70 -11.56
CA LYS A 122 2.81 13.15 -12.70
C LYS A 122 1.38 12.71 -12.27
N ASN A 123 1.20 11.42 -12.01
CA ASN A 123 -0.07 10.75 -11.72
C ASN A 123 -0.20 10.28 -10.25
N TYR A 124 0.73 10.65 -9.38
CA TYR A 124 0.71 10.32 -7.97
C TYR A 124 1.25 11.49 -7.14
N PHE A 125 1.32 11.32 -5.83
CA PHE A 125 1.92 12.28 -4.90
C PHE A 125 3.06 11.60 -4.16
N ARG A 126 4.18 12.31 -4.02
CA ARG A 126 5.24 11.94 -3.10
C ARG A 126 5.03 12.71 -1.80
N VAL A 127 5.00 12.00 -0.69
CA VAL A 127 5.04 12.60 0.64
C VAL A 127 6.39 12.26 1.24
N GLU A 128 7.19 13.30 1.46
CA GLU A 128 8.56 13.22 1.96
C GLU A 128 8.53 13.11 3.47
N THR A 129 9.21 12.09 4.02
CA THR A 129 9.31 11.89 5.47
C THR A 129 10.74 11.56 5.87
N VAL A 130 11.05 11.81 7.14
CA VAL A 130 12.36 11.54 7.73
C VAL A 130 12.18 10.61 8.92
N ALA A 131 12.96 9.53 8.96
CA ALA A 131 13.15 8.70 10.14
C ALA A 131 14.28 9.30 10.98
N ASP A 132 13.96 9.67 12.22
CA ASP A 132 14.87 10.27 13.20
C ASP A 132 15.06 9.27 14.35
N LEU A 133 16.22 8.60 14.37
CA LEU A 133 16.53 7.49 15.28
C LEU A 133 17.69 7.84 16.21
N PRO A 134 17.64 7.45 17.50
CA PRO A 134 18.74 7.68 18.43
C PRO A 134 20.05 7.03 17.95
N GLY A 135 21.14 7.80 17.95
CA GLY A 135 22.47 7.29 17.62
C GLY A 135 22.73 7.03 16.13
N GLN A 136 21.84 7.49 15.24
CA GLN A 136 22.01 7.38 13.79
C GLN A 136 21.72 8.73 13.11
N ALA A 137 22.27 8.92 11.91
CA ALA A 137 21.88 10.06 11.08
C ALA A 137 20.43 9.87 10.59
N PRO A 138 19.59 10.93 10.61
CA PRO A 138 18.25 10.85 10.04
C PRO A 138 18.31 10.49 8.55
N PHE A 139 17.34 9.68 8.09
CA PHE A 139 17.30 9.18 6.72
C PHE A 139 15.90 9.29 6.11
N ALA A 140 15.82 9.34 4.79
CA ALA A 140 14.57 9.59 4.07
C ALA A 140 13.71 8.31 3.92
N VAL A 141 12.40 8.46 4.13
CA VAL A 141 11.39 7.40 3.94
C VAL A 141 10.16 7.99 3.24
N ASP A 142 10.20 8.13 1.91
CA ASP A 142 9.09 8.76 1.20
C ASP A 142 7.96 7.76 0.93
N PHE A 143 6.72 8.26 0.97
CA PHE A 143 5.52 7.52 0.60
C PHE A 143 5.04 7.97 -0.77
N LEU A 144 4.77 7.02 -1.67
CA LEU A 144 4.10 7.33 -2.94
C LEU A 144 2.61 7.01 -2.83
N VAL A 145 1.75 8.00 -3.06
CA VAL A 145 0.31 7.95 -2.81
C VAL A 145 -0.50 8.16 -4.08
N SER A 146 -1.56 7.37 -4.26
CA SER A 146 -2.53 7.55 -5.35
C SER A 146 -3.95 7.24 -4.87
N ASN A 147 -4.95 7.66 -5.65
CA ASN A 147 -6.37 7.34 -5.41
C ASN A 147 -7.00 6.49 -6.53
N ARG A 148 -6.18 5.76 -7.31
CA ARG A 148 -6.65 5.01 -8.50
C ARG A 148 -7.73 3.97 -8.21
N THR A 149 -7.82 3.51 -6.96
CA THR A 149 -8.81 2.52 -6.50
C THR A 149 -10.08 3.18 -5.96
N GLY A 150 -10.22 4.51 -6.05
CA GLY A 150 -11.23 5.29 -5.37
C GLY A 150 -10.93 5.55 -3.88
N LYS A 151 -9.78 5.08 -3.38
CA LYS A 151 -9.29 5.31 -2.01
C LYS A 151 -7.87 5.82 -2.05
N ASN A 152 -7.55 6.77 -1.17
CA ASN A 152 -6.19 7.27 -1.00
C ASN A 152 -5.36 6.18 -0.31
N LEU A 153 -4.41 5.63 -1.03
CA LEU A 153 -3.54 4.55 -0.56
C LEU A 153 -2.11 4.82 -1.02
N PHE A 154 -1.14 4.46 -0.17
CA PHE A 154 0.24 4.41 -0.62
C PHE A 154 0.50 3.13 -1.41
N PHE A 155 1.36 3.20 -2.42
CA PHE A 155 1.69 2.08 -3.29
C PHE A 155 3.19 1.81 -3.40
N ASP A 156 4.01 2.61 -2.74
CA ASP A 156 5.45 2.42 -2.66
C ASP A 156 6.01 3.13 -1.43
N LEU A 157 7.16 2.66 -0.97
CA LEU A 157 8.00 3.32 0.02
C LEU A 157 9.39 3.49 -0.60
N ILE A 158 9.94 4.69 -0.51
CA ILE A 158 11.29 5.00 -0.99
C ILE A 158 12.17 5.24 0.23
N VAL A 159 13.05 4.30 0.54
CA VAL A 159 14.00 4.41 1.66
C VAL A 159 15.36 4.77 1.09
N GLU A 160 15.91 5.92 1.47
CA GLU A 160 17.22 6.38 0.97
C GLU A 160 17.32 6.34 -0.58
N GLY A 161 16.24 6.74 -1.25
CA GLY A 161 16.15 6.73 -2.72
C GLY A 161 15.82 5.36 -3.34
N ILE A 162 15.72 4.29 -2.55
CA ILE A 162 15.45 2.93 -3.03
C ILE A 162 13.97 2.59 -2.86
N SER A 163 13.30 2.24 -3.96
CA SER A 163 11.92 1.75 -3.95
C SER A 163 11.85 0.33 -3.40
N LEU A 164 11.13 0.17 -2.29
CA LEU A 164 10.87 -1.15 -1.73
C LEU A 164 10.04 -2.01 -2.69
N ARG A 165 9.07 -1.43 -3.41
CA ARG A 165 8.30 -2.21 -4.39
C ARG A 165 9.17 -2.77 -5.52
N LEU A 166 10.15 -2.00 -6.00
CA LEU A 166 11.08 -2.48 -7.04
C LEU A 166 12.06 -3.51 -6.49
N SER A 167 12.56 -3.32 -5.27
CA SER A 167 13.37 -4.34 -4.58
C SER A 167 12.60 -5.65 -4.41
N GLU A 168 11.34 -5.59 -3.98
CA GLU A 168 10.49 -6.78 -3.84
C GLU A 168 10.14 -7.40 -5.19
N LYS A 169 10.06 -6.61 -6.28
CA LYS A 169 9.90 -7.18 -7.62
C LYS A 169 11.06 -8.08 -7.99
N SER A 170 12.30 -7.65 -7.71
CA SER A 170 13.48 -8.47 -7.97
C SER A 170 13.50 -9.71 -7.08
N GLU A 171 13.20 -9.57 -5.79
CA GLU A 171 13.19 -10.69 -4.85
C GLU A 171 12.12 -11.73 -5.19
N ILE A 172 10.88 -11.30 -5.41
CA ILE A 172 9.76 -12.18 -5.78
C ILE A 172 10.03 -12.84 -7.15
N GLY A 173 10.59 -12.11 -8.11
CA GLY A 173 11.00 -12.68 -9.39
C GLY A 173 12.03 -13.80 -9.23
N ALA A 174 13.11 -13.57 -8.48
CA ALA A 174 14.12 -14.59 -8.20
C ALA A 174 13.54 -15.80 -7.46
N MET A 175 12.61 -15.58 -6.53
CA MET A 175 11.87 -16.65 -5.88
C MET A 175 11.05 -17.47 -6.89
N LEU A 176 10.31 -16.82 -7.79
CA LEU A 176 9.52 -17.51 -8.80
C LEU A 176 10.40 -18.30 -9.78
N ASP A 177 11.52 -17.71 -10.23
CA ASP A 177 12.47 -18.34 -11.16
C ASP A 177 13.10 -19.60 -10.56
N LYS A 178 13.50 -19.54 -9.28
CA LYS A 178 14.02 -20.70 -8.53
C LYS A 178 13.01 -21.86 -8.47
N ARG A 179 11.72 -21.57 -8.67
CA ARG A 179 10.61 -22.53 -8.67
C ARG A 179 10.14 -22.86 -10.08
N GLY A 180 10.90 -22.51 -11.11
CA GLY A 180 10.56 -22.79 -12.50
C GLY A 180 9.26 -22.13 -12.95
N GLY A 181 8.87 -21.01 -12.34
CA GLY A 181 7.61 -20.35 -12.66
C GLY A 181 6.37 -20.93 -11.97
N ASP A 182 6.53 -21.82 -10.98
CA ASP A 182 5.42 -22.36 -10.20
C ASP A 182 4.89 -21.33 -9.18
N LEU A 183 3.69 -20.83 -9.48
CA LEU A 183 2.99 -19.84 -8.66
C LEU A 183 2.47 -20.42 -7.35
N ASP A 184 2.05 -21.68 -7.32
CA ASP A 184 1.52 -22.29 -6.10
C ASP A 184 2.65 -22.60 -5.13
N ALA A 185 3.81 -23.02 -5.64
CA ALA A 185 5.04 -23.17 -4.85
C ALA A 185 5.52 -21.82 -4.28
N LEU A 186 5.49 -20.74 -5.08
CA LEU A 186 5.81 -19.39 -4.59
C LEU A 186 4.88 -18.97 -3.44
N ILE A 187 3.57 -19.12 -3.64
CA ILE A 187 2.55 -18.79 -2.62
C ILE A 187 2.79 -19.59 -1.33
N ALA A 188 3.06 -20.90 -1.46
CA ALA A 188 3.32 -21.76 -0.32
C ALA A 188 4.54 -21.32 0.49
N ASP A 189 5.61 -20.87 -0.17
CA ASP A 189 6.81 -20.43 0.53
C ASP A 189 6.66 -19.04 1.15
N LEU A 190 5.98 -18.10 0.50
CA LEU A 190 5.69 -16.79 1.12
C LEU A 190 4.90 -16.93 2.42
N ARG A 191 4.04 -17.95 2.55
CA ARG A 191 3.32 -18.24 3.80
C ARG A 191 4.24 -18.65 4.96
N LYS A 192 5.42 -19.21 4.68
CA LYS A 192 6.38 -19.65 5.70
C LYS A 192 7.25 -18.53 6.25
N PHE A 193 7.33 -17.39 5.56
CA PHE A 193 8.12 -16.23 5.99
C PHE A 193 7.40 -15.33 7.03
N GLY A 194 6.10 -15.54 7.23
CA GLY A 194 5.28 -14.82 8.22
C GLY A 194 5.60 -15.23 9.65
#